data_AF-A0A7S4I4B2-F1
#
_entry.id   AF-A0A7S4I4B2-F1
#
_cell.length_a   1.000
_cell.length_b   1.000
_cell.length_c   1.000
_cell.angle_alpha   90.00
_cell.angle_beta   90.00
_cell.angle_gamma   90.00
#
_symmetry.space_group_name_H-M   'P 1'
#
loop_
_entity.id
_entity.type
_entity.pdbx_description
1 polymer ?
#
loop_
_entity_poly.entity_id
_entity_poly.type
_entity_poly.pdbx_seq_one_letter_code
_entity_poly.pdbx_strand_id
1 'polypeptide(L)'
;VKWKDQSYLHVSWVTEEEFQKDRFLKSKLLRYHKKHEQLYDEVDEPFNQTYLEVDRIFHHDGEGDDVKYLTKWQQLSYAEATWETPKDVGDDEKIREYHERCKRPPSASLREKARPKPTDWE
;
A
#
# COMPACT_ATOMS: atom_id res chain seq x y z
N VAL A 1 -2.84 13.30 10.19
CA VAL A 1 -3.95 12.32 10.34
C VAL A 1 -3.77 11.22 9.31
N LYS A 2 -3.74 9.94 9.71
CA LYS A 2 -3.86 8.80 8.78
C LYS A 2 -5.32 8.48 8.54
N TRP A 3 -5.79 8.66 7.31
CA TRP A 3 -7.19 8.44 6.94
C TRP A 3 -7.51 6.95 6.83
N LYS A 4 -8.79 6.63 7.05
CA LYS A 4 -9.26 5.26 6.87
C LYS A 4 -9.25 4.93 5.38
N ASP A 5 -8.84 3.72 5.04
CA ASP A 5 -8.85 3.18 3.67
C ASP A 5 -7.96 3.99 2.69
N GLN A 6 -6.99 4.75 3.22
CA GLN A 6 -5.94 5.44 2.46
C GLN A 6 -4.56 5.06 2.98
N SER A 7 -3.57 5.11 2.08
CA SER A 7 -2.17 4.85 2.39
C SER A 7 -1.55 5.95 3.23
N TYR A 8 -0.35 5.68 3.75
CA TYR A 8 0.43 6.68 4.49
C TYR A 8 0.89 7.85 3.62
N LEU A 9 0.87 7.69 2.29
CA LEU A 9 1.15 8.75 1.32
C LEU A 9 0.17 9.93 1.46
N HIS A 10 -1.09 9.64 1.80
CA HIS A 10 -2.16 10.63 1.88
C HIS A 10 -2.36 11.19 3.30
N VAL A 11 -1.37 11.04 4.18
CA VAL A 11 -1.40 11.64 5.52
C VAL A 11 -1.37 13.17 5.39
N SER A 12 -2.33 13.84 6.03
CA SER A 12 -2.43 15.29 6.02
C SER A 12 -2.56 15.89 7.41
N TRP A 13 -2.07 17.12 7.56
CA TRP A 13 -2.37 17.97 8.71
C TRP A 13 -3.76 18.55 8.54
N VAL A 14 -4.55 18.50 9.62
CA VAL A 14 -5.94 18.96 9.64
C VAL A 14 -6.11 19.79 10.90
N THR A 15 -6.82 20.91 10.77
CA THR A 15 -7.11 21.76 11.92
C THR A 15 -8.14 21.10 12.83
N GLU A 16 -8.09 21.43 14.12
CA GLU A 16 -9.11 20.96 15.07
C GLU A 16 -10.53 21.38 14.64
N GLU A 17 -10.70 22.60 14.15
CA GLU A 17 -12.01 23.12 13.70
C GLU A 17 -12.61 22.28 12.57
N GLU A 18 -11.80 21.87 11.59
CA GLU A 18 -12.24 20.99 10.51
C GLU A 18 -12.55 19.58 11.01
N PHE A 19 -11.71 19.06 11.91
CA PHE A 19 -11.88 17.74 12.49
C PHE A 19 -13.14 17.63 13.36
N GLN A 20 -13.57 18.73 13.99
CA GLN A 20 -14.79 18.79 14.80
C GLN A 20 -16.09 18.86 13.98
N LYS A 21 -16.04 19.21 12.69
CA LYS A 21 -17.23 19.25 11.81
C LYS A 21 -17.85 17.87 11.63
N ASP A 22 -17.05 16.80 11.67
CA ASP A 22 -17.53 15.43 11.65
C ASP A 22 -17.73 14.89 13.08
N ARG A 23 -18.93 14.37 13.35
CA ARG A 23 -19.32 13.88 14.69
C ARG A 23 -18.44 12.72 15.16
N PHE A 24 -18.05 11.80 14.27
CA PHE A 24 -17.21 10.66 14.60
C PHE A 24 -15.76 11.08 14.86
N LEU A 25 -15.24 12.00 14.06
CA LEU A 25 -13.92 12.57 14.24
C LEU A 25 -13.82 13.36 15.56
N LYS A 26 -14.84 14.14 15.91
CA LYS A 26 -14.92 14.84 17.21
C LYS A 26 -14.74 13.90 18.40
N SER A 27 -15.44 12.76 18.42
CA SER A 27 -15.27 11.77 19.50
C SER A 27 -13.86 11.16 19.54
N LYS A 28 -13.24 10.97 18.37
CA LYS A 28 -11.87 10.46 18.24
C LYS A 28 -10.85 11.46 18.80
N LEU A 29 -11.04 12.75 18.53
CA LEU A 29 -10.21 13.84 19.04
C LEU A 29 -10.31 13.96 20.56
N LEU A 30 -11.52 13.91 21.12
CA LEU A 30 -11.73 13.91 22.58
C LEU A 30 -11.00 12.75 23.26
N ARG A 31 -11.01 11.54 22.66
CA ARG A 31 -10.27 10.38 23.17
C ARG A 31 -8.75 10.57 23.03
N TYR A 32 -8.29 11.18 21.93
CA TYR A 32 -6.88 11.50 21.71
C TYR A 32 -6.36 12.43 22.81
N HIS A 33 -7.00 13.57 23.05
CA HIS A 33 -6.60 14.50 24.11
C HIS A 33 -6.60 13.83 25.50
N LYS A 34 -7.67 13.11 25.86
CA LYS A 34 -7.73 12.41 27.15
C LYS A 34 -6.58 11.42 27.38
N LYS A 35 -6.05 10.81 26.30
CA LYS A 35 -4.96 9.83 26.36
C LYS A 35 -3.57 10.50 26.25
N HIS A 36 -3.45 11.57 25.47
CA HIS A 36 -2.17 12.18 25.10
C HIS A 36 -1.87 13.51 25.82
N GLU A 37 -2.74 14.01 26.69
CA GLU A 37 -2.51 15.21 27.52
C GLU A 37 -1.29 15.08 28.46
N GLN A 38 -0.74 13.87 28.65
CA GLN A 38 0.42 13.57 29.51
C GLN A 38 1.66 13.06 28.74
N LEU A 39 1.59 12.90 27.41
CA LEU A 39 2.59 12.21 26.59
C LEU A 39 3.01 13.05 25.38
N TYR A 40 3.43 14.29 25.62
CA TYR A 40 4.34 14.95 24.69
C TYR A 40 5.75 14.43 24.98
N ASP A 41 6.09 13.26 24.44
CA ASP A 41 7.49 12.86 24.36
C ASP A 41 8.15 13.76 23.29
N GLU A 42 9.24 14.44 23.64
CA GLU A 42 10.06 15.23 22.71
C GLU A 42 10.67 14.39 21.56
N VAL A 43 10.42 13.07 21.59
CA VAL A 43 10.90 12.06 20.63
C VAL A 43 9.71 11.39 19.93
N ASP A 44 8.68 12.15 19.54
CA ASP A 44 7.62 11.63 18.67
C ASP A 44 8.22 11.39 17.27
N GLU A 45 8.90 10.25 17.13
CA GLU A 45 9.48 9.80 15.88
C GLU A 45 8.33 9.61 14.89
N PRO A 46 8.37 10.25 13.71
CA PRO A 46 7.34 10.05 12.70
C PRO A 46 7.14 8.56 12.43
N PHE A 47 5.96 8.21 11.90
CA PHE A 47 5.72 6.85 11.44
C PHE A 47 6.87 6.40 10.52
N ASN A 48 7.18 5.10 10.55
CA ASN A 48 8.25 4.53 9.76
C ASN A 48 8.10 4.91 8.28
N GLN A 49 9.09 5.60 7.73
CA GLN A 49 9.06 6.14 6.36
C GLN A 49 8.94 5.06 5.29
N THR A 50 9.35 3.82 5.59
CA THR A 50 9.17 2.69 4.67
C THR A 50 7.71 2.42 4.36
N TYR A 51 6.74 2.87 5.18
CA TYR A 51 5.31 2.76 4.85
C TYR A 51 4.90 3.56 3.61
N LEU A 52 5.78 4.43 3.09
CA LEU A 52 5.61 5.17 1.84
C LEU A 52 6.23 4.45 0.64
N GLU A 53 7.05 3.42 0.87
CA GLU A 53 7.76 2.71 -0.19
C GLU A 53 6.91 1.57 -0.75
N VAL A 54 6.92 1.45 -2.06
CA VAL A 54 6.23 0.38 -2.79
C VAL A 54 6.98 -0.94 -2.62
N ASP A 55 6.35 -1.93 -1.99
CA ASP A 55 6.89 -3.29 -1.98
C ASP A 55 6.52 -4.04 -3.25
N ARG A 56 5.22 -4.09 -3.59
CA ARG A 56 4.71 -4.85 -4.72
C ARG A 56 3.39 -4.31 -5.25
N ILE A 57 3.28 -4.20 -6.57
CA ILE A 57 2.01 -4.02 -7.28
C ILE A 57 1.49 -5.38 -7.71
N PHE A 58 0.22 -5.68 -7.47
CA PHE A 58 -0.35 -7.00 -7.81
C PHE A 58 -1.67 -6.95 -8.56
N HIS A 59 -2.29 -5.79 -8.72
CA HIS A 59 -3.44 -5.61 -9.60
C HIS A 59 -3.43 -4.21 -10.22
N HIS A 60 -4.11 -4.05 -11.35
CA HIS A 60 -4.41 -2.75 -11.95
C HIS A 60 -5.87 -2.74 -12.40
N ASP A 61 -6.47 -1.56 -12.42
CA ASP A 61 -7.83 -1.32 -12.91
C ASP A 61 -7.86 0.00 -13.69
N GLY A 62 -8.74 0.10 -14.67
CA GLY A 62 -8.79 1.22 -15.61
C GLY A 62 -7.79 1.14 -16.77
N GLU A 63 -7.89 2.10 -17.69
CA GLU A 63 -7.06 2.21 -18.89
C GLU A 63 -6.63 3.67 -19.13
N GLY A 64 -5.52 3.86 -19.83
CA GLY A 64 -5.01 5.20 -20.18
C GLY A 64 -4.66 6.04 -18.95
N ASP A 65 -5.22 7.24 -18.86
CA ASP A 65 -4.93 8.21 -17.80
C ASP A 65 -5.65 7.88 -16.47
N ASP A 66 -6.71 7.05 -16.51
CA ASP A 66 -7.50 6.67 -15.33
C ASP A 66 -7.00 5.38 -14.67
N VAL A 67 -5.90 4.81 -15.16
CA VAL A 67 -5.33 3.58 -14.61
C VAL A 67 -4.91 3.77 -13.15
N LYS A 68 -5.22 2.78 -12.32
CA LYS A 68 -4.79 2.71 -10.92
C LYS A 68 -4.17 1.36 -10.63
N TYR A 69 -3.25 1.36 -9.69
CA TYR A 69 -2.51 0.17 -9.27
C TYR A 69 -2.83 -0.15 -7.82
N LEU A 70 -3.15 -1.41 -7.55
CA LEU A 70 -3.31 -1.92 -6.20
C LEU A 70 -1.92 -2.24 -5.64
N THR A 71 -1.51 -1.41 -4.69
CA THR A 71 -0.14 -1.31 -4.21
C THR A 71 -0.03 -1.84 -2.78
N LYS A 72 0.88 -2.79 -2.58
CA LYS A 72 1.31 -3.26 -1.26
C LYS A 72 2.55 -2.45 -0.84
N TRP A 73 2.49 -1.90 0.37
CA TRP A 73 3.52 -1.04 0.96
C TRP A 73 4.54 -1.83 1.79
N GLN A 74 5.76 -1.32 1.93
CA GLN A 74 6.78 -1.96 2.78
C GLN A 74 6.32 -2.00 4.24
N GLN A 75 6.62 -3.11 4.90
CA GLN A 75 6.29 -3.38 6.32
C GLN A 75 4.80 -3.30 6.72
N LEU A 76 3.88 -3.00 5.78
CA LEU A 76 2.44 -3.09 5.97
C LEU A 76 1.89 -4.41 5.42
N SER A 77 0.75 -4.82 5.96
CA SER A 77 0.09 -6.05 5.51
C SER A 77 -0.65 -5.86 4.18
N TYR A 78 -0.95 -6.94 3.47
CA TYR A 78 -1.78 -6.90 2.26
C TYR A 78 -3.19 -6.32 2.51
N ALA A 79 -3.69 -6.38 3.75
CA ALA A 79 -4.99 -5.79 4.10
C ALA A 79 -4.97 -4.25 4.08
N GLU A 80 -3.77 -3.64 4.08
CA GLU A 80 -3.57 -2.19 3.97
C GLU A 80 -3.12 -1.77 2.57
N ALA A 81 -3.22 -2.66 1.57
CA ALA A 81 -3.00 -2.29 0.18
C ALA A 81 -4.05 -1.29 -0.30
N THR A 82 -3.65 -0.34 -1.12
CA THR A 82 -4.50 0.75 -1.62
C THR A 82 -4.36 0.94 -3.11
N TRP A 83 -5.40 1.52 -3.73
CA TRP A 83 -5.41 1.87 -5.15
C TRP A 83 -4.79 3.25 -5.34
N GLU A 84 -3.69 3.30 -6.08
CA GLU A 84 -2.89 4.50 -6.29
C GLU A 84 -2.72 4.80 -7.78
N THR A 85 -2.59 6.07 -8.13
CA THR A 85 -2.30 6.47 -9.51
C THR A 85 -0.83 6.18 -9.86
N PRO A 86 -0.45 6.09 -11.16
CA PRO A 86 0.96 5.92 -11.54
C PRO A 86 1.87 6.99 -10.91
N LYS A 87 1.38 8.22 -10.80
CA LYS A 87 2.09 9.34 -10.18
C LYS A 87 2.29 9.15 -8.68
N ASP A 88 1.29 8.61 -7.99
CA ASP A 88 1.34 8.35 -6.54
C ASP A 88 2.26 7.17 -6.21
N VAL A 89 2.29 6.14 -7.06
CA VAL A 89 3.20 5.00 -6.94
C VAL A 89 4.66 5.48 -7.02
N GLY A 90 4.97 6.39 -7.95
CA GLY A 90 6.28 7.04 -8.05
C GLY A 90 7.45 6.09 -8.38
N ASP A 91 7.16 4.84 -8.74
CA ASP A 91 8.14 3.77 -9.01
C ASP A 91 7.75 3.02 -10.30
N ASP A 92 8.25 3.54 -11.42
CA ASP A 92 8.04 2.98 -12.75
C ASP A 92 8.66 1.58 -12.90
N GLU A 93 9.71 1.26 -12.14
CA GLU A 93 10.32 -0.06 -12.16
C GLU A 93 9.38 -1.11 -11.57
N LYS A 94 8.73 -0.83 -10.45
CA LYS A 94 7.72 -1.72 -9.85
C LYS A 94 6.50 -1.91 -10.76
N ILE A 95 6.09 -0.87 -11.47
CA ILE A 95 5.03 -0.96 -12.48
C ILE A 95 5.47 -1.88 -13.63
N ARG A 96 6.69 -1.71 -14.14
CA ARG A 96 7.25 -2.57 -15.18
C ARG A 96 7.33 -4.03 -14.74
N GLU A 97 7.86 -4.30 -13.54
CA GLU A 97 7.94 -5.66 -12.98
C GLU A 97 6.57 -6.32 -12.86
N TYR A 98 5.55 -5.54 -12.46
CA TYR A 98 4.17 -6.01 -12.43
C TYR A 98 3.69 -6.43 -13.81
N HIS A 99 3.87 -5.58 -14.83
CA HIS A 99 3.47 -5.90 -16.20
C HIS A 99 4.23 -7.10 -16.76
N GLU A 100 5.54 -7.21 -16.52
CA GLU A 100 6.32 -8.39 -16.91
C GLU A 100 5.78 -9.67 -16.28
N ARG A 101 5.38 -9.63 -14.99
CA ARG A 101 4.79 -10.78 -14.31
C ARG A 101 3.38 -11.11 -14.82
N CYS A 102 2.62 -10.12 -15.26
CA CYS A 102 1.31 -10.32 -15.86
C CYS A 102 1.36 -10.88 -17.28
N LYS A 103 2.50 -10.77 -17.98
CA LYS A 103 2.66 -11.40 -19.29
C LYS A 103 2.55 -12.92 -19.15
N ARG A 104 1.64 -13.50 -19.94
CA ARG A 104 1.51 -14.95 -20.02
C ARG A 104 2.83 -15.53 -20.54
N PRO A 105 3.42 -16.54 -19.88
CA PRO A 105 4.59 -17.21 -20.41
C PRO A 105 4.26 -17.83 -21.79
N PRO A 106 5.22 -17.88 -22.73
CA PRO A 106 5.01 -18.50 -24.04
C PRO A 106 4.42 -19.90 -23.92
N SER A 107 3.53 -20.27 -24.85
CA SER A 107 2.90 -21.61 -24.87
C SER A 107 3.94 -22.75 -24.89
N ALA A 108 5.12 -22.52 -25.45
CA ALA A 108 6.24 -23.46 -25.43
C ALA A 108 6.81 -23.73 -24.02
N SER A 109 6.86 -22.72 -23.15
CA SER A 109 7.30 -22.87 -21.75
C SER A 109 6.23 -23.44 -20.82
N LEU A 110 4.96 -23.43 -21.27
CA LEU A 110 3.84 -24.07 -20.57
C LEU A 110 3.76 -25.58 -20.83
N ARG A 111 4.63 -26.12 -21.70
CA ARG A 111 4.71 -27.58 -21.88
C ARG A 111 5.14 -28.19 -20.56
N GLU A 112 4.31 -29.08 -20.03
CA GLU A 112 4.63 -29.87 -18.86
C GLU A 112 5.98 -30.56 -19.10
N LYS A 113 6.97 -30.25 -18.27
CA LYS A 113 8.19 -31.04 -18.22
C LYS A 113 7.75 -32.47 -17.89
N ALA A 114 8.17 -33.45 -18.69
CA ALA A 114 7.85 -34.84 -18.42
C ALA A 114 8.25 -35.16 -16.98
N ARG A 115 7.33 -35.77 -16.21
CA ARG A 115 7.59 -36.19 -14.84
C ARG A 115 8.91 -37.00 -14.84
N PRO A 116 9.91 -36.63 -14.02
CA PRO A 116 11.16 -37.38 -13.96
C PRO A 116 10.87 -38.83 -13.58
N LYS A 117 11.62 -39.78 -14.15
CA LYS A 117 11.46 -41.19 -13.79
C LYS A 117 11.87 -41.38 -12.34
N PRO A 118 11.34 -42.39 -11.63
CA PRO A 118 11.73 -42.68 -10.25
C PRO A 118 13.24 -42.86 -10.02
N THR A 119 13.99 -43.22 -11.06
CA THR A 119 15.47 -43.33 -11.04
C THR A 119 16.19 -41.99 -11.02
N ASP A 120 15.51 -40.92 -11.40
CA ASP A 120 16.06 -39.58 -11.57
C ASP A 120 15.62 -38.65 -10.41
N TRP A 121 15.12 -39.24 -9.31
CA TRP A 121 14.78 -38.52 -8.08
C TRP A 121 16.03 -38.51 -7.20
N GLU A 122 16.73 -37.37 -7.14
CA GLU A 122 17.79 -37.11 -6.16
C GLU A 122 17.22 -36.51 -4.87
#